data_AF-A0A924T7Y1-F1
#
_entry.id   AF-A0A924T7Y1-F1
#
_cell.length_a   1.000
_cell.length_b   1.000
_cell.length_c   1.000
_cell.angle_alpha   90.00
_cell.angle_beta   90.00
_cell.angle_gamma   90.00
#
_symmetry.space_group_name_H-M   'P 1'
#
loop_
_entity.id
_entity.type
_entity.pdbx_description
1 polymer ?
#
loop_
_entity_poly.entity_id
_entity_poly.type
_entity_poly.pdbx_seq_one_letter_code
_entity_poly.pdbx_strand_id
1 'polypeptide(L)'
;HVVPNMNPDGGARGNLRTNAAGTNLNREWLEPSMDQSPEVFLVRQEMQQTGADFCLDAHGDEAVPYNFLLGAEGIVGFTPRLAELQNAFKSSWVATCPDFQVSHAYGSAHPTRANPTLATNWIAQAFDCLAFTLEMPFKDNADLPDEDAGWNGERSRKLGASVLLPMLAVVQRLR
;
A
#
# COMPACT_ATOMS: atom_id res chain seq x y z
N HIS A 1 -2.07 14.41 -0.36
CA HIS A 1 -0.64 14.34 -0.73
C HIS A 1 -0.43 13.10 -1.58
N VAL A 2 0.37 13.18 -2.66
CA VAL A 2 0.67 12.04 -3.55
C VAL A 2 2.15 12.10 -3.93
N VAL A 3 2.85 10.98 -3.80
CA VAL A 3 4.24 10.81 -4.28
C VAL A 3 4.21 9.78 -5.41
N PRO A 4 4.24 10.21 -6.69
CA PRO A 4 4.08 9.28 -7.82
C PRO A 4 5.23 8.27 -7.97
N ASN A 5 6.42 8.60 -7.44
CA ASN A 5 7.58 7.73 -7.49
C ASN A 5 8.45 7.92 -6.24
N MET A 6 8.43 6.93 -5.34
CA MET A 6 9.24 6.90 -4.12
C MET A 6 10.71 6.58 -4.37
N ASN A 7 11.06 5.99 -5.51
CA ASN A 7 12.41 5.51 -5.81
C ASN A 7 12.84 5.87 -7.24
N PRO A 8 13.00 7.17 -7.55
CA PRO A 8 13.39 7.62 -8.88
C PRO A 8 14.75 7.03 -9.31
N ASP A 9 15.70 6.97 -8.39
CA ASP A 9 17.04 6.46 -8.64
C ASP A 9 17.06 4.95 -8.96
N GLY A 10 16.36 4.15 -8.16
CA GLY A 10 16.25 2.71 -8.39
C GLY A 10 15.57 2.42 -9.72
N GLY A 11 14.49 3.14 -10.04
CA GLY A 11 13.79 3.03 -11.32
C GLY A 11 14.69 3.36 -12.52
N ALA A 12 15.42 4.47 -12.46
CA ALA A 12 16.34 4.88 -13.54
C ALA A 12 17.50 3.89 -13.74
N ARG A 13 17.90 3.17 -12.68
CA ARG A 13 18.97 2.17 -12.71
C ARG A 13 18.51 0.77 -13.09
N GLY A 14 17.21 0.53 -13.22
CA GLY A 14 16.66 -0.81 -13.46
C GLY A 14 16.73 -1.73 -12.23
N ASN A 15 16.79 -1.17 -11.02
CA ASN A 15 16.73 -1.95 -9.79
C ASN A 15 15.31 -2.47 -9.55
N LEU A 16 15.20 -3.70 -9.04
CA LEU A 16 13.91 -4.25 -8.61
C LEU A 16 13.44 -3.68 -7.26
N ARG A 17 14.34 -3.59 -6.27
CA ARG A 17 13.92 -3.49 -4.85
C ARG A 17 14.64 -2.44 -4.01
N THR A 18 15.64 -1.76 -4.57
CA THR A 18 16.54 -0.88 -3.80
C THR A 18 16.75 0.47 -4.47
N ASN A 19 17.02 1.51 -3.67
CA ASN A 19 17.48 2.80 -4.17
C ASN A 19 18.96 2.75 -4.63
N ALA A 20 19.55 3.89 -4.98
CA ALA A 20 20.95 3.95 -5.41
C ALA A 20 21.95 3.52 -4.33
N ALA A 21 21.61 3.65 -3.06
CA ALA A 21 22.46 3.22 -1.93
C ALA A 21 22.36 1.70 -1.66
N GLY A 22 21.49 0.97 -2.36
CA GLY A 22 21.23 -0.44 -2.08
C GLY A 22 20.21 -0.66 -0.96
N THR A 23 19.52 0.40 -0.52
CA THR A 23 18.56 0.37 0.58
C THR A 23 17.18 -0.06 0.10
N ASN A 24 16.56 -1.01 0.80
CA ASN A 24 15.15 -1.34 0.60
C ASN A 24 14.29 -0.31 1.34
N LEU A 25 13.75 0.67 0.60
CA LEU A 25 12.99 1.78 1.18
C LEU A 25 11.80 1.33 2.04
N ASN A 26 11.13 0.23 1.67
CA ASN A 26 10.03 -0.31 2.47
C ASN A 26 10.53 -1.14 3.68
N ARG A 27 11.75 -0.89 4.17
CA ARG A 27 12.28 -1.36 5.46
C ARG A 27 12.90 -0.22 6.28
N GLU A 28 12.70 1.02 5.85
CA GLU A 28 13.36 2.19 6.44
C GLU A 28 12.41 3.08 7.25
N TRP A 29 11.13 2.74 7.36
CA TRP A 29 10.15 3.68 7.93
C TRP A 29 10.32 3.94 9.42
N LEU A 30 10.89 2.98 10.17
CA LEU A 30 11.15 3.15 11.59
C LEU A 30 12.30 4.14 11.85
N GLU A 31 13.40 4.03 11.10
CA GLU A 31 14.65 4.79 11.29
C GLU A 31 15.26 5.24 9.95
N PRO A 32 14.57 6.07 9.15
CA PRO A 32 15.11 6.54 7.88
C PRO A 32 16.20 7.57 8.13
N SER A 33 17.09 7.76 7.15
CA SER A 33 18.18 8.74 7.24
C SER A 33 18.40 9.47 5.91
N MET A 34 18.93 10.69 5.97
CA MET A 34 19.30 11.44 4.77
C MET A 34 20.43 10.79 3.96
N ASP A 35 21.23 9.92 4.60
CA ASP A 35 22.38 9.27 3.94
C ASP A 35 21.99 7.97 3.22
N GLN A 36 21.07 7.17 3.78
CA GLN A 36 20.71 5.85 3.23
C GLN A 36 19.34 5.81 2.55
N SER A 37 18.39 6.60 3.04
CA SER A 37 16.98 6.56 2.66
C SER A 37 16.31 7.94 2.68
N PRO A 38 16.91 8.97 2.05
CA PRO A 38 16.39 10.33 2.05
C PRO A 38 14.97 10.43 1.49
N GLU A 39 14.58 9.51 0.59
CA GLU A 39 13.25 9.43 0.00
C GLU A 39 12.18 9.15 1.07
N VAL A 40 12.46 8.19 1.96
CA VAL A 40 11.56 7.87 3.08
C VAL A 40 11.64 8.93 4.16
N PHE A 41 12.84 9.46 4.45
CA PHE A 41 13.05 10.49 5.46
C PHE A 41 12.20 11.73 5.18
N LEU A 42 12.26 12.27 3.96
CA LEU A 42 11.56 13.51 3.60
C LEU A 42 10.04 13.31 3.53
N VAL A 43 9.56 12.18 3.01
CA VAL A 43 8.12 11.87 2.99
C VAL A 43 7.60 11.71 4.41
N ARG A 44 8.32 10.99 5.28
CA ARG A 44 7.95 10.85 6.68
C ARG A 44 7.92 12.19 7.40
N GLN A 45 8.90 13.06 7.16
CA GLN A 45 8.95 14.40 7.73
C GLN A 45 7.74 15.24 7.31
N GLU A 46 7.34 15.18 6.04
CA GLU A 46 6.13 15.85 5.55
C GLU A 46 4.88 15.29 6.24
N MET A 47 4.73 13.96 6.32
CA MET A 47 3.59 13.33 7.00
C MET A 47 3.49 13.71 8.48
N GLN A 48 4.63 13.87 9.17
CA GLN A 48 4.65 14.34 10.56
C GLN A 48 4.20 15.80 10.70
N GLN A 49 4.40 16.64 9.68
CA GLN A 49 3.94 18.03 9.67
C GLN A 49 2.46 18.14 9.31
N THR A 50 1.98 17.32 8.37
CA THR A 50 0.62 17.44 7.81
C THR A 50 -0.39 16.52 8.49
N GLY A 51 0.07 15.45 9.14
CA GLY A 51 -0.76 14.32 9.53
C GLY A 51 -1.14 13.42 8.34
N ALA A 52 -1.79 12.29 8.64
CA ALA A 52 -2.32 11.36 7.65
C ALA A 52 -3.60 10.68 8.16
N ASP A 53 -4.71 10.78 7.43
CA ASP A 53 -6.00 10.14 7.75
C ASP A 53 -6.24 8.85 6.97
N PHE A 54 -5.52 8.69 5.86
CA PHE A 54 -5.53 7.53 4.98
C PHE A 54 -4.17 7.37 4.30
N CYS A 55 -3.73 6.13 4.09
CA CYS A 55 -2.53 5.82 3.32
C CYS A 55 -2.74 4.61 2.40
N LEU A 56 -2.22 4.72 1.18
CA LEU A 56 -2.15 3.64 0.22
C LEU A 56 -0.72 3.59 -0.34
N ASP A 57 0.01 2.55 0.05
CA ASP A 57 1.36 2.24 -0.42
C ASP A 57 1.26 1.27 -1.60
N ALA A 58 1.50 1.75 -2.82
CA ALA A 58 1.25 0.97 -4.05
C ALA A 58 2.51 0.22 -4.53
N HIS A 59 2.39 -1.10 -4.69
CA HIS A 59 3.44 -2.06 -5.01
C HIS A 59 3.02 -3.00 -6.15
N GLY A 60 3.97 -3.83 -6.57
CA GLY A 60 3.71 -4.95 -7.46
C GLY A 60 4.29 -6.24 -6.88
N ASP A 61 3.56 -7.34 -7.04
CA ASP A 61 3.91 -8.65 -6.52
C ASP A 61 4.32 -9.60 -7.65
N GLU A 62 5.46 -10.25 -7.50
CA GLU A 62 6.04 -11.11 -8.54
C GLU A 62 5.37 -12.49 -8.62
N ALA A 63 4.67 -12.92 -7.57
CA ALA A 63 4.24 -14.30 -7.38
C ALA A 63 2.72 -14.49 -7.50
N VAL A 64 1.94 -13.64 -6.84
CA VAL A 64 0.49 -13.75 -6.69
C VAL A 64 -0.20 -13.11 -7.89
N PRO A 65 -0.98 -13.87 -8.68
CA PRO A 65 -1.65 -13.34 -9.87
C PRO A 65 -3.00 -12.68 -9.52
N TYR A 66 -3.01 -11.76 -8.56
CA TYR A 66 -4.22 -11.04 -8.12
C TYR A 66 -3.86 -9.65 -7.60
N ASN A 67 -4.81 -8.70 -7.69
CA ASN A 67 -4.71 -7.45 -6.94
C ASN A 67 -5.23 -7.67 -5.52
N PHE A 68 -4.48 -7.25 -4.49
CA PHE A 68 -4.89 -7.43 -3.10
C PHE A 68 -4.37 -6.32 -2.17
N LEU A 69 -4.97 -6.24 -0.99
CA LEU A 69 -4.53 -5.34 0.08
C LEU A 69 -3.99 -6.10 1.26
N LEU A 70 -2.85 -5.64 1.77
CA LEU A 70 -2.37 -5.95 3.12
C LEU A 70 -2.68 -4.77 4.02
N GLY A 71 -3.38 -5.04 5.12
CA GLY A 71 -3.69 -4.04 6.14
C GLY A 71 -2.60 -3.95 7.20
N ALA A 72 -2.91 -3.14 8.22
CA ALA A 72 -2.08 -2.95 9.41
C ALA A 72 -2.61 -3.72 10.63
N GLU A 73 -3.29 -4.86 10.45
CA GLU A 73 -3.99 -5.58 11.53
C GLU A 73 -3.05 -6.04 12.66
N GLY A 74 -1.75 -6.18 12.36
CA GLY A 74 -0.73 -6.59 13.32
C GLY A 74 -0.14 -5.47 14.18
N ILE A 75 -0.51 -4.20 13.99
CA ILE A 75 0.06 -3.10 14.78
C ILE A 75 -0.40 -3.15 16.25
N VAL A 76 0.30 -2.44 17.13
CA VAL A 76 -0.16 -2.26 18.51
C VAL A 76 -1.32 -1.25 18.50
N GLY A 77 -2.44 -1.63 19.10
CA GLY A 77 -3.62 -0.75 19.13
C GLY A 77 -4.40 -0.74 17.82
N PHE A 78 -4.40 -1.84 17.04
CA PHE A 78 -5.39 -2.01 15.98
C PHE A 78 -6.79 -2.08 16.60
N THR A 79 -7.62 -1.05 16.33
CA THR A 79 -8.92 -0.85 17.00
C THR A 79 -10.09 -1.43 16.19
N PRO A 80 -11.26 -1.66 16.83
CA PRO A 80 -12.51 -1.96 16.11
C PRO A 80 -12.85 -0.91 15.04
N ARG A 81 -12.57 0.38 15.29
CA ARG A 81 -12.73 1.46 14.29
C ARG A 81 -11.92 1.17 13.03
N LEU A 82 -10.63 0.86 13.15
CA LEU A 82 -9.78 0.56 11.99
C LEU A 82 -10.23 -0.71 11.25
N ALA A 83 -10.69 -1.73 11.98
CA ALA A 83 -11.25 -2.94 11.39
C ALA A 83 -12.52 -2.65 10.58
N GLU A 84 -13.45 -1.85 11.11
CA GLU A 84 -14.68 -1.45 10.42
C GLU A 84 -14.40 -0.61 9.17
N LEU A 85 -13.46 0.34 9.26
CA LEU A 85 -13.02 1.15 8.12
C LEU A 85 -12.40 0.28 7.03
N GLN A 86 -11.52 -0.64 7.42
CA GLN A 86 -10.89 -1.57 6.49
C GLN A 86 -11.93 -2.45 5.78
N ASN A 87 -12.87 -3.01 6.53
CA ASN A 87 -13.90 -3.87 5.96
C ASN A 87 -14.81 -3.08 5.01
N ALA A 88 -15.26 -1.89 5.40
CA ALA A 88 -16.07 -1.04 4.53
C ALA A 88 -15.33 -0.64 3.25
N PHE A 89 -14.05 -0.31 3.34
CA PHE A 89 -13.20 0.00 2.19
C PHE A 89 -13.08 -1.19 1.24
N LYS A 90 -12.69 -2.36 1.75
CA LYS A 90 -12.55 -3.59 0.97
C LYS A 90 -13.87 -4.01 0.32
N SER A 91 -14.98 -4.00 1.06
CA SER A 91 -16.31 -4.33 0.53
C SER A 91 -16.75 -3.37 -0.57
N SER A 92 -16.51 -2.07 -0.40
CA SER A 92 -16.82 -1.09 -1.45
C SER A 92 -15.97 -1.30 -2.69
N TRP A 93 -14.70 -1.66 -2.55
CA TRP A 93 -13.83 -1.85 -3.70
C TRP A 93 -14.20 -3.11 -4.49
N VAL A 94 -14.47 -4.23 -3.81
CA VAL A 94 -14.97 -5.47 -4.46
C VAL A 94 -16.27 -5.20 -5.22
N ALA A 95 -17.17 -4.39 -4.68
CA ALA A 95 -18.43 -4.06 -5.33
C ALA A 95 -18.29 -3.14 -6.56
N THR A 96 -17.16 -2.44 -6.71
CA THR A 96 -16.99 -1.38 -7.70
C THR A 96 -15.81 -1.58 -8.66
N CYS A 97 -14.95 -2.56 -8.41
CA CYS A 97 -13.81 -2.89 -9.26
C CYS A 97 -13.71 -4.40 -9.43
N PRO A 98 -13.96 -4.93 -10.64
CA PRO A 98 -13.90 -6.36 -10.91
C PRO A 98 -12.46 -6.92 -10.85
N ASP A 99 -11.46 -6.05 -10.95
CA ASP A 99 -10.04 -6.43 -10.81
C ASP A 99 -9.59 -6.59 -9.35
N PHE A 100 -10.40 -6.15 -8.38
CA PHE A 100 -10.06 -6.20 -6.96
C PHE A 100 -10.77 -7.37 -6.25
N GLN A 101 -10.04 -8.05 -5.36
CA GLN A 101 -10.53 -9.21 -4.63
C GLN A 101 -9.97 -9.26 -3.20
N VAL A 102 -10.51 -10.16 -2.36
CA VAL A 102 -10.12 -10.33 -0.96
C VAL A 102 -9.86 -11.79 -0.55
N SER A 103 -9.93 -12.73 -1.49
CA SER A 103 -9.76 -14.17 -1.28
C SER A 103 -8.29 -14.62 -1.29
N HIS A 104 -7.45 -13.93 -2.07
CA HIS A 104 -6.05 -14.25 -2.29
C HIS A 104 -5.18 -13.10 -1.79
N ALA A 105 -4.36 -13.36 -0.78
CA ALA A 105 -3.37 -12.44 -0.24
C ALA A 105 -2.32 -13.21 0.58
N TYR A 106 -1.23 -12.54 0.96
CA TYR A 106 -0.41 -13.04 2.06
C TYR A 106 -1.21 -13.07 3.37
N GLY A 107 -0.85 -13.99 4.26
CA GLY A 107 -1.44 -14.03 5.60
C GLY A 107 -1.13 -12.75 6.38
N SER A 108 -2.09 -12.29 7.17
CA SER A 108 -1.89 -11.15 8.08
C SER A 108 -0.87 -11.49 9.16
N ALA A 109 -0.11 -10.48 9.60
CA ALA A 109 0.74 -10.61 10.76
C ALA A 109 -0.09 -10.95 12.01
N HIS A 110 0.51 -11.69 12.95
CA HIS A 110 -0.13 -11.89 14.25
C HIS A 110 -0.40 -10.54 14.93
N PRO A 111 -1.48 -10.45 15.74
CA PRO A 111 -1.77 -9.23 16.51
C PRO A 111 -0.53 -8.77 17.28
N THR A 112 -0.29 -7.46 17.28
CA THR A 112 0.86 -6.78 17.93
C THR A 112 2.26 -7.22 17.47
N ARG A 113 2.36 -7.91 16.33
CA ARG A 113 3.62 -8.41 15.75
C ARG A 113 3.90 -7.87 14.35
N ALA A 114 3.21 -6.80 13.93
CA ALA A 114 3.54 -6.10 12.70
C ALA A 114 4.98 -5.58 12.73
N ASN A 115 5.69 -5.70 11.60
CA ASN A 115 7.01 -5.12 11.45
C ASN A 115 6.88 -3.60 11.24
N PRO A 116 7.35 -2.76 12.19
CA PRO A 116 7.20 -1.31 12.12
C PRO A 116 8.17 -0.66 11.12
N THR A 117 9.04 -1.42 10.45
CA THR A 117 9.90 -0.89 9.40
C THR A 117 9.22 -0.79 8.03
N LEU A 118 8.03 -1.40 7.90
CA LEU A 118 7.16 -1.30 6.72
C LEU A 118 6.32 -0.01 6.77
N ALA A 119 6.11 0.63 5.62
CA ALA A 119 5.34 1.87 5.48
C ALA A 119 3.96 1.79 6.13
N THR A 120 3.14 0.86 5.67
CA THR A 120 1.74 0.66 6.10
C THR A 120 1.62 0.54 7.61
N ASN A 121 2.49 -0.26 8.23
CA ASN A 121 2.46 -0.48 9.68
C ASN A 121 2.93 0.76 10.45
N TRP A 122 4.02 1.38 10.01
CA TRP A 122 4.55 2.57 10.67
C TRP A 122 3.53 3.72 10.61
N ILE A 123 2.96 3.97 9.43
CA ILE A 123 2.00 5.05 9.19
C ILE A 123 0.71 4.81 9.99
N ALA A 124 0.13 3.61 9.92
CA ALA A 124 -1.09 3.29 10.67
C ALA A 124 -0.88 3.48 12.19
N GLN A 125 0.27 3.02 12.72
CA GLN A 125 0.61 3.16 14.13
C GLN A 125 0.83 4.62 14.54
N ALA A 126 1.55 5.38 13.72
CA ALA A 126 1.95 6.76 14.04
C ALA A 126 0.75 7.73 14.00
N PHE A 127 -0.23 7.48 13.12
CA PHE A 127 -1.32 8.41 12.87
C PHE A 127 -2.72 7.86 13.20
N ASP A 128 -2.85 6.63 13.72
CA ASP A 128 -4.12 5.95 13.98
C ASP A 128 -5.10 6.07 12.80
N CYS A 129 -4.59 5.70 11.62
CA CYS A 129 -5.27 5.92 10.34
C CYS A 129 -5.44 4.61 9.55
N LEU A 130 -6.39 4.62 8.62
CA LEU A 130 -6.55 3.52 7.67
C LEU A 130 -5.36 3.49 6.71
N ALA A 131 -4.58 2.40 6.70
CA ALA A 131 -3.44 2.25 5.81
C ALA A 131 -3.43 0.87 5.14
N PHE A 132 -3.01 0.84 3.88
CA PHE A 132 -2.86 -0.40 3.12
C PHE A 132 -1.58 -0.40 2.30
N THR A 133 -1.02 -1.60 2.11
CA THR A 133 -0.20 -1.91 0.94
C THR A 133 -1.10 -2.49 -0.14
N LEU A 134 -1.14 -1.88 -1.31
CA LEU A 134 -1.77 -2.42 -2.52
C LEU A 134 -0.72 -3.18 -3.32
N GLU A 135 -0.97 -4.45 -3.59
CA GLU A 135 -0.13 -5.27 -4.46
C GLU A 135 -0.86 -5.54 -5.78
N MET A 136 -0.19 -5.24 -6.89
CA MET A 136 -0.67 -5.55 -8.25
C MET A 136 0.20 -6.66 -8.88
N PRO A 137 -0.37 -7.60 -9.64
CA PRO A 137 0.41 -8.71 -10.15
C PRO A 137 1.38 -8.27 -11.26
N PHE A 138 2.63 -8.73 -11.22
CA PHE A 138 3.51 -8.70 -12.41
C PHE A 138 3.07 -9.69 -13.49
N LYS A 139 2.28 -10.70 -13.11
CA LYS A 139 1.71 -11.70 -14.01
C LYS A 139 0.43 -11.15 -14.66
N ASP A 140 -0.71 -11.56 -14.12
CA ASP A 140 -2.04 -11.15 -14.53
C ASP A 140 -2.99 -11.26 -13.34
N ASN A 141 -4.22 -10.75 -13.47
CA ASN A 141 -5.33 -11.10 -12.60
C ASN A 141 -5.94 -12.43 -13.07
N ALA A 142 -5.73 -13.51 -12.31
CA ALA A 142 -6.20 -14.84 -12.69
C ALA A 142 -7.73 -15.00 -12.71
N ASP A 143 -8.48 -14.10 -12.06
CA ASP A 143 -9.96 -14.08 -12.16
C ASP A 143 -10.44 -13.46 -13.47
N LEU A 144 -9.63 -12.60 -14.10
CA LEU A 144 -9.93 -11.87 -15.33
C LEU A 144 -8.67 -11.79 -16.21
N PRO A 145 -8.23 -12.92 -16.78
CA PRO A 145 -6.99 -12.95 -17.54
C PRO A 145 -7.13 -12.25 -18.88
N ASP A 146 -6.03 -11.66 -19.34
CA ASP A 146 -5.82 -11.11 -20.67
C ASP A 146 -4.62 -11.83 -21.30
N GLU A 147 -4.89 -12.75 -22.23
CA GLU A 147 -3.86 -13.61 -22.83
C GLU A 147 -2.83 -12.82 -23.66
N ASP A 148 -3.20 -11.64 -24.15
CA ASP A 148 -2.34 -10.83 -25.01
C ASP A 148 -1.42 -9.92 -24.18
N ALA A 149 -1.96 -9.28 -23.14
CA ALA A 149 -1.28 -8.22 -22.42
C ALA A 149 -1.05 -8.48 -20.92
N GLY A 150 -1.70 -9.48 -20.34
CA GLY A 150 -1.67 -9.76 -18.91
C GLY A 150 -2.12 -8.57 -18.05
N TRP A 151 -1.48 -8.39 -16.88
CA TRP A 151 -1.57 -7.14 -16.15
C TRP A 151 -0.66 -6.09 -16.76
N ASN A 152 -1.17 -4.88 -16.96
CA ASN A 152 -0.42 -3.83 -17.66
C ASN A 152 -0.72 -2.43 -17.10
N GLY A 153 -0.02 -1.42 -17.64
CA GLY A 153 -0.17 -0.03 -17.19
C GLY A 153 -1.57 0.56 -17.36
N GLU A 154 -2.32 0.13 -18.37
CA GLU A 154 -3.70 0.60 -18.58
C GLU A 154 -4.64 0.05 -17.49
N ARG A 155 -4.50 -1.23 -17.14
CA ARG A 155 -5.25 -1.85 -16.04
C ARG A 155 -4.85 -1.25 -14.69
N SER A 156 -3.56 -1.03 -14.44
CA SER A 156 -3.08 -0.29 -13.26
C SER A 156 -3.70 1.12 -13.18
N ARG A 157 -3.80 1.83 -14.31
CA ARG A 157 -4.43 3.17 -14.35
C ARG A 157 -5.92 3.12 -14.01
N LYS A 158 -6.64 2.12 -14.53
CA LYS A 158 -8.06 1.91 -14.20
C LYS A 158 -8.26 1.52 -12.75
N LEU A 159 -7.42 0.64 -12.20
CA LEU A 159 -7.42 0.27 -10.79
C LEU A 159 -7.14 1.50 -9.90
N GLY A 160 -6.14 2.30 -10.26
CA GLY A 160 -5.82 3.56 -9.57
C GLY A 160 -6.96 4.57 -9.62
N ALA A 161 -7.70 4.68 -10.73
CA ALA A 161 -8.92 5.51 -10.77
C ALA A 161 -10.04 4.94 -9.88
N SER A 162 -10.17 3.61 -9.82
CA SER A 162 -11.22 2.94 -9.06
C SER A 162 -11.10 3.12 -7.55
N VAL A 163 -9.88 3.33 -7.01
CA VAL A 163 -9.65 3.50 -5.55
C VAL A 163 -10.37 4.71 -4.95
N LEU A 164 -10.75 5.68 -5.78
CA LEU A 164 -11.51 6.85 -5.32
C LEU A 164 -12.91 6.46 -4.80
N LEU A 165 -13.51 5.38 -5.28
CA LEU A 165 -14.81 4.88 -4.84
C LEU A 165 -14.78 4.32 -3.40
N PRO A 166 -13.91 3.35 -3.06
CA PRO A 166 -13.79 2.89 -1.68
C PRO A 166 -13.26 3.98 -0.73
N MET A 167 -12.42 4.93 -1.20
CA MET A 167 -12.07 6.12 -0.42
C MET A 167 -13.30 6.95 -0.08
N LEU A 168 -14.16 7.26 -1.06
CA LEU A 168 -15.40 8.00 -0.84
C LEU A 168 -16.33 7.30 0.16
N ALA A 169 -16.38 5.97 0.15
CA ALA A 169 -17.21 5.17 1.08
C ALA A 169 -16.79 5.29 2.56
N VAL A 170 -15.55 5.71 2.84
CA VAL A 170 -15.02 5.81 4.20
C VAL A 170 -14.58 7.21 4.61
N VAL A 171 -14.45 8.17 3.68
CA VAL A 171 -13.84 9.49 3.92
C VAL A 171 -14.47 10.25 5.09
N GLN A 172 -15.79 10.17 5.26
CA GLN A 172 -16.53 10.85 6.34
C GLN A 172 -16.34 10.21 7.73
N ARG A 173 -15.64 9.07 7.81
CA ARG A 173 -15.44 8.27 9.02
C ARG A 173 -13.95 8.04 9.33
N LEU A 174 -13.03 8.61 8.54
CA LEU A 174 -11.60 8.42 8.74
C LEU A 174 -11.12 8.99 10.08
N ARG A 175 -11.86 9.94 10.67
CA ARG A 175 -11.61 10.53 11.99
C ARG A 175 -12.86 10.50 12.84
#